data_AF-A0A843BC81-F1
#
_entry.id   AF-A0A843BC81-F1
#
_cell.length_a   1.000
_cell.length_b   1.000
_cell.length_c   1.000
_cell.angle_alpha   90.00
_cell.angle_beta   90.00
_cell.angle_gamma   90.00
#
_symmetry.space_group_name_H-M   'P 1'
#
loop_
_entity.id
_entity.type
_entity.pdbx_description
1 polymer ?
#
loop_
_entity_poly.entity_id
_entity_poly.type
_entity_poly.pdbx_seq_one_letter_code
_entity_poly.pdbx_strand_id
1 'polypeptide(L)'
;MPQVCTPAQGLVALYALQAITEDNVLSAIAQIPDPVQQYTAKIGYQHATTWERNSPTMQAMSQLLQLSDQDLDALFTYAAGVNL
;
A
#
# COMPACT_ATOMS: atom_id res chain seq x y z
N MET A 1 -9.89 -8.69 -11.80
CA MET A 1 -9.00 -7.73 -11.11
C MET A 1 -8.09 -8.50 -10.15
N PRO A 2 -6.77 -8.32 -10.25
CA PRO A 2 -5.81 -8.99 -9.36
C PRO A 2 -6.13 -8.74 -7.89
N GLN A 3 -5.98 -9.77 -7.06
CA GLN A 3 -6.28 -9.70 -5.62
C GLN A 3 -5.02 -9.63 -4.76
N VAL A 4 -3.87 -9.91 -5.36
CA VAL A 4 -2.57 -10.00 -4.69
C VAL A 4 -1.49 -9.37 -5.56
N CYS A 5 -0.53 -8.71 -4.93
CA CYS A 5 0.73 -8.30 -5.54
C CYS A 5 1.85 -8.39 -4.50
N THR A 6 3.10 -8.36 -4.93
CA THR A 6 4.22 -8.18 -4.00
C THR A 6 4.33 -6.71 -3.60
N PRO A 7 4.93 -6.38 -2.43
CA PRO A 7 5.15 -5.00 -2.03
C PRO A 7 5.92 -4.19 -3.08
N ALA A 8 6.91 -4.80 -3.75
CA ALA A 8 7.67 -4.13 -4.79
C ALA A 8 6.80 -3.77 -6.00
N GLN A 9 5.94 -4.69 -6.46
CA GLN A 9 4.97 -4.41 -7.53
C GLN A 9 3.98 -3.32 -7.13
N GLY A 10 3.46 -3.37 -5.90
CA GLY A 10 2.53 -2.38 -5.37
C GLY A 10 3.16 -0.99 -5.22
N LEU A 11 4.40 -0.90 -4.74
CA LEU A 11 5.17 0.35 -4.64
C LEU A 11 5.41 0.98 -6.01
N VAL A 12 5.79 0.19 -7.00
CA VAL A 12 5.95 0.67 -8.38
C VAL A 12 4.62 1.17 -8.94
N ALA A 13 3.51 0.48 -8.66
CA ALA A 13 2.17 0.90 -9.07
C ALA A 13 1.73 2.21 -8.39
N LEU A 14 1.96 2.35 -7.08
CA LEU A 14 1.69 3.58 -6.33
C LEU A 14 2.43 4.78 -6.92
N TYR A 15 3.71 4.60 -7.24
CA TYR A 15 4.50 5.66 -7.86
C TYR A 15 4.01 5.96 -9.28
N ALA A 16 3.79 4.93 -10.10
CA ALA A 16 3.39 5.11 -11.50
C ALA A 16 2.02 5.79 -11.66
N LEU A 17 1.07 5.51 -10.76
CA LEU A 17 -0.30 6.00 -10.87
C LEU A 17 -0.57 7.26 -10.06
N GLN A 18 0.07 7.42 -8.91
CA GLN A 18 -0.25 8.49 -7.95
C GLN A 18 0.97 9.35 -7.57
N ALA A 19 2.15 9.05 -8.13
CA ALA A 19 3.44 9.65 -7.72
C ALA A 19 3.75 9.49 -6.22
N ILE A 20 3.13 8.50 -5.56
CA ILE A 20 3.36 8.20 -4.15
C ILE A 20 4.61 7.33 -4.05
N THR A 21 5.62 7.85 -3.38
CA THR A 21 6.86 7.13 -3.06
C THR A 21 6.73 6.32 -1.78
N GLU A 22 7.64 5.37 -1.55
CA GLU A 22 7.71 4.65 -0.27
C GLU A 22 7.88 5.61 0.92
N ASP A 23 8.65 6.68 0.77
CA ASP A 23 8.81 7.71 1.80
C ASP A 23 7.50 8.43 2.11
N ASN A 24 6.61 8.64 1.14
CA ASN A 24 5.29 9.19 1.40
C ASN A 24 4.45 8.23 2.24
N VAL A 25 4.52 6.92 1.98
CA VAL A 25 3.81 5.89 2.77
C VAL A 25 4.34 5.86 4.20
N LEU A 26 5.66 5.82 4.38
CA LEU A 26 6.28 5.83 5.71
C LEU A 26 5.98 7.13 6.48
N SER A 27 5.95 8.27 5.78
CA SER A 27 5.58 9.56 6.37
C SER A 27 4.13 9.57 6.82
N ALA A 28 3.22 9.01 6.02
CA ALA A 28 1.81 8.91 6.38
C ALA A 28 1.60 7.96 7.57
N ILE A 29 2.31 6.82 7.62
CA ILE A 29 2.31 5.92 8.79
C ILE A 29 2.81 6.67 10.03
N ALA A 30 3.84 7.52 9.88
CA ALA A 30 4.37 8.31 10.99
C ALA A 30 3.40 9.36 11.56
N GLN A 31 2.32 9.69 10.85
CA GLN A 31 1.25 10.59 11.34
C GLN A 31 0.17 9.85 12.16
N ILE A 32 0.23 8.52 12.29
CA ILE A 32 -0.72 7.75 13.12
C ILE A 32 -0.54 8.15 14.60
N PRO A 33 -1.58 8.67 15.29
CA PRO A 33 -1.42 9.19 16.65
C PRO A 33 -1.18 8.13 17.72
N ASP A 34 -1.74 6.93 17.56
CA ASP A 34 -1.56 5.82 18.49
C ASP A 34 -0.20 5.14 18.20
N PRO A 35 0.76 5.17 19.15
CA PRO A 35 2.09 4.62 18.94
C PRO A 35 2.09 3.10 18.64
N VAL A 36 1.15 2.37 19.21
CA VAL A 36 1.02 0.91 18.98
C VAL A 36 0.50 0.65 17.58
N GLN A 37 -0.49 1.42 17.13
CA GLN A 37 -1.02 1.31 15.77
C GLN A 37 0.02 1.75 14.74
N GLN A 38 0.75 2.84 15.01
CA GLN A 38 1.84 3.31 14.16
C GLN A 38 2.90 2.22 13.97
N TYR A 39 3.37 1.64 15.08
CA TYR A 39 4.39 0.59 15.02
C TYR A 39 3.88 -0.67 14.31
N THR A 40 2.63 -1.07 14.60
CA THR A 40 1.98 -2.22 13.95
C THR A 40 1.85 -2.01 12.44
N ALA A 41 1.40 -0.82 12.00
CA ALA A 41 1.28 -0.48 10.59
C ALA A 41 2.66 -0.47 9.90
N LYS A 42 3.68 0.11 10.55
CA LYS A 42 5.05 0.11 10.03
C LYS A 42 5.59 -1.31 9.85
N ILE A 43 5.49 -2.16 10.87
CA ILE A 43 5.97 -3.55 10.80
C ILE A 43 5.17 -4.35 9.77
N GLY A 44 3.84 -4.23 9.77
CA GLY A 44 2.98 -4.90 8.80
C GLY A 44 3.30 -4.50 7.36
N TYR A 45 3.58 -3.22 7.12
CA TYR A 45 3.98 -2.71 5.82
C TYR A 45 5.35 -3.24 5.39
N GLN A 46 6.37 -3.12 6.26
CA GLN A 46 7.76 -3.45 5.93
C GLN A 46 8.03 -4.96 5.85
N HIS A 47 7.28 -5.77 6.62
CA HIS A 47 7.46 -7.22 6.67
C HIS A 47 6.40 -8.00 5.87
N ALA A 48 5.44 -7.33 5.24
CA ALA A 48 4.53 -7.99 4.33
C ALA A 48 5.32 -8.57 3.14
N THR A 49 5.17 -9.86 2.88
CA THR A 49 5.71 -10.50 1.66
C THR A 49 4.72 -10.43 0.50
N THR A 50 3.44 -10.27 0.84
CA THR A 50 2.32 -10.22 -0.09
C THR A 50 1.36 -9.14 0.35
N TRP A 51 0.87 -8.35 -0.59
CA TRP A 51 -0.22 -7.40 -0.39
C TRP A 51 -1.49 -8.00 -0.94
N GLU A 52 -2.45 -8.25 -0.06
CA GLU A 52 -3.79 -8.68 -0.45
C GLU A 52 -4.72 -7.48 -0.46
N ARG A 53 -5.46 -7.31 -1.56
CA ARG A 53 -6.38 -6.19 -1.80
C ARG A 53 -7.37 -5.97 -0.66
N ASN A 54 -7.90 -7.07 -0.13
CA ASN A 54 -8.93 -7.07 0.91
C ASN A 54 -8.34 -7.27 2.32
N SER A 55 -7.01 -7.24 2.47
CA SER A 55 -6.40 -7.34 3.81
C SER A 55 -6.71 -6.09 4.64
N PRO A 56 -6.87 -6.25 5.97
CA PRO A 56 -7.03 -5.11 6.87
C PRO A 56 -5.90 -4.08 6.74
N THR A 57 -4.67 -4.54 6.53
CA THR A 57 -3.51 -3.67 6.31
C THR A 57 -3.64 -2.85 5.03
N MET A 58 -4.04 -3.46 3.91
CA MET A 58 -4.22 -2.74 2.64
C MET A 58 -5.37 -1.73 2.72
N GLN A 59 -6.46 -2.08 3.41
CA GLN A 59 -7.59 -1.18 3.65
C GLN A 59 -7.20 0.00 4.56
N ALA A 60 -6.38 -0.24 5.58
CA ALA A 60 -5.84 0.83 6.41
C ALA A 60 -4.91 1.75 5.59
N MET A 61 -4.06 1.18 4.73
CA MET A 61 -3.17 1.96 3.86
C MET A 61 -3.93 2.77 2.83
N SER A 62 -4.99 2.23 2.22
CA SER A 62 -5.79 2.97 1.25
C SER A 62 -6.46 4.18 1.90
N GLN A 63 -6.99 4.03 3.11
CA GLN A 63 -7.55 5.15 3.87
C GLN A 63 -6.48 6.18 4.23
N LEU A 64 -5.31 5.73 4.69
CA LEU A 64 -4.19 6.57 5.10
C LEU A 64 -3.60 7.37 3.93
N LEU A 65 -3.55 6.76 2.74
CA LEU A 65 -3.10 7.38 1.49
C LEU A 65 -4.23 8.04 0.70
N GLN A 66 -5.45 8.05 1.25
CA GLN A 66 -6.65 8.62 0.62
C GLN A 66 -6.94 8.05 -0.78
N LEU A 67 -6.61 6.78 -1.01
CA LEU A 67 -6.87 6.06 -2.25
C LEU A 67 -8.36 5.69 -2.32
N SER A 68 -9.01 6.03 -3.41
CA SER A 68 -10.36 5.55 -3.69
C SER A 68 -10.37 4.06 -4.07
N ASP A 69 -11.55 3.44 -4.06
CA ASP A 69 -11.71 2.05 -4.54
C ASP A 69 -11.25 1.88 -5.99
N GLN A 70 -11.41 2.93 -6.81
CA GLN A 70 -10.95 2.96 -8.19
C GLN A 70 -9.43 3.04 -8.28
N ASP A 71 -8.79 3.85 -7.43
CA ASP A 71 -7.32 3.93 -7.37
C ASP A 71 -6.74 2.60 -6.92
N LEU A 72 -7.41 1.93 -5.98
CA LEU A 72 -7.01 0.62 -5.48
C LEU A 72 -7.17 -0.46 -6.54
N ASP A 73 -8.23 -0.40 -7.36
CA ASP A 73 -8.39 -1.29 -8.51
C ASP A 73 -7.30 -1.08 -9.57
N ALA A 74 -7.01 0.17 -9.89
CA ALA A 74 -5.97 0.56 -10.83
C ALA A 74 -4.58 0.12 -10.34
N LEU A 75 -4.30 0.29 -9.05
CA LEU A 75 -3.05 -0.12 -8.40
C LEU A 75 -2.79 -1.61 -8.57
N PHE A 76 -3.75 -2.46 -8.18
CA PHE A 76 -3.58 -3.91 -8.28
C PHE A 76 -3.53 -4.39 -9.74
N THR A 77 -4.27 -3.74 -10.63
CA THR A 77 -4.24 -4.03 -12.08
C THR A 77 -2.87 -3.70 -12.68
N TYR A 78 -2.31 -2.54 -12.33
CA TYR A 78 -0.98 -2.13 -12.79
C TYR A 78 0.11 -3.03 -12.18
N ALA A 79 0.05 -3.27 -10.88
CA ALA A 79 1.03 -4.09 -10.14
C ALA A 79 1.16 -5.52 -10.72
N ALA A 80 0.07 -6.12 -11.19
CA ALA A 80 0.11 -7.44 -11.84
C ALA A 80 0.86 -7.46 -13.18
N GLY A 81 1.02 -6.31 -13.84
CA GLY A 81 1.80 -6.16 -15.07
C GLY A 81 3.28 -5.83 -14.83
N VAL A 82 3.67 -5.58 -13.59
CA VAL A 82 5.05 -5.24 -13.22
C VAL A 82 5.86 -6.52 -13.05
N ASN A 83 6.87 -6.70 -13.91
CA ASN A 83 7.86 -7.78 -13.82
C ASN A 83 9.09 -7.27 -13.06
N LEU A 84 9.33 -7.83 -11.87
CA LEU A 84 10.47 -7.52 -10.99
C LEU A 84 11.19 -8.82 -10.60
#